data_AF-A0A346YJR7-F1
#
_entry.id   AF-A0A346YJR7-F1
#
_cell.length_a   1.000
_cell.length_b   1.000
_cell.length_c   1.000
_cell.angle_alpha   90.00
_cell.angle_beta   90.00
_cell.angle_gamma   90.00
#
_symmetry.space_group_name_H-M   'P 1'
#
loop_
_entity.id
_entity.type
_entity.pdbx_description
1 polymer ?
#
loop_
_entity_poly.entity_id
_entity_poly.type
_entity_poly.pdbx_seq_one_letter_code
_entity_poly.pdbx_strand_id
1 'polypeptide(L)'
;MRPNRSITISLPEDMAELVKKKVASGEFADESEVVAEGLRYLSDRDAEIETWLRSEVVPVIETHDPSKAIPIDEVRRRISAHMDVREKQARFSE
;
A
#
# COMPACT_ATOMS: atom_id res chain seq x y z
N MET A 1 -24.92 7.10 -19.80
CA MET A 1 -23.87 6.15 -20.23
C MET A 1 -22.52 6.79 -20.00
N ARG A 2 -21.62 6.13 -19.28
CA ARG A 2 -20.19 6.49 -19.29
C ARG A 2 -19.59 5.98 -20.63
N PRO A 3 -18.72 6.73 -21.30
CA PRO A 3 -18.12 6.27 -22.55
C PRO A 3 -17.14 5.11 -22.29
N ASN A 4 -17.33 3.99 -22.97
CA ASN A 4 -16.37 2.88 -22.99
C ASN A 4 -15.50 2.97 -24.24
N ARG A 5 -14.21 2.65 -24.11
CA ARG A 5 -13.25 2.54 -25.22
C ARG A 5 -12.77 1.10 -25.31
N SER A 6 -12.85 0.51 -26.51
CA SER A 6 -12.27 -0.82 -26.76
C SER A 6 -10.75 -0.74 -26.85
N ILE A 7 -10.08 -1.67 -26.17
CA ILE A 7 -8.63 -1.86 -26.17
C ILE A 7 -8.34 -3.34 -26.37
N THR A 8 -7.33 -3.65 -27.18
CA THR A 8 -6.83 -5.04 -27.33
C THR A 8 -5.59 -5.21 -26.47
N ILE A 9 -5.61 -6.21 -25.61
CA ILE A 9 -4.49 -6.58 -24.74
C ILE A 9 -4.21 -8.07 -24.89
N SER A 10 -2.95 -8.46 -24.71
CA SER A 10 -2.56 -9.86 -24.64
C SER A 10 -2.36 -10.23 -23.18
N LEU A 11 -3.04 -11.29 -22.74
CA LEU A 11 -2.87 -11.85 -21.40
C LEU A 11 -2.07 -13.15 -21.50
N PRO A 12 -1.28 -13.51 -20.48
CA PRO A 12 -0.81 -14.87 -20.30
C PRO A 12 -1.97 -15.87 -20.30
N GLU A 13 -1.73 -17.09 -20.82
CA GLU A 13 -2.77 -18.10 -21.01
C GLU A 13 -3.53 -18.42 -19.72
N ASP A 14 -2.81 -18.56 -18.60
CA ASP A 14 -3.37 -18.82 -17.27
C ASP A 14 -4.31 -17.70 -16.81
N MET A 15 -3.97 -16.44 -17.11
CA MET A 15 -4.82 -15.29 -16.79
C MET A 15 -6.05 -15.21 -17.69
N ALA A 16 -5.91 -15.53 -18.98
CA ALA A 16 -7.03 -15.59 -19.91
C ALA A 16 -8.05 -16.65 -19.47
N GLU A 17 -7.59 -17.83 -19.04
CA GLU A 17 -8.45 -18.89 -18.50
C GLU A 17 -9.12 -18.49 -17.18
N LEU A 18 -8.41 -17.75 -16.32
CA LEU A 18 -9.00 -17.21 -15.09
C LEU A 18 -10.15 -16.24 -15.38
N VAL A 19 -9.98 -15.33 -16.35
CA VAL A 19 -11.03 -14.39 -16.77
C VAL A 19 -12.24 -15.15 -17.29
N LYS A 20 -12.04 -16.14 -18.18
CA LYS A 20 -13.14 -16.98 -18.70
C LYS A 20 -13.88 -17.70 -17.57
N LYS A 21 -13.16 -18.26 -16.59
CA LYS A 21 -13.76 -18.95 -15.44
C LYS A 21 -14.64 -18.01 -14.60
N LYS A 22 -14.21 -16.76 -14.41
CA LYS A 22 -14.95 -15.73 -13.66
C LYS A 22 -16.22 -15.27 -14.35
N VAL A 23 -16.21 -15.18 -15.68
CA VAL A 23 -17.43 -14.90 -16.46
C VAL A 23 -18.34 -16.13 -16.46
N ALA A 24 -17.79 -17.33 -16.66
CA ALA A 24 -18.55 -18.58 -16.69
C ALA A 24 -19.22 -18.93 -15.35
N SER A 25 -18.65 -18.49 -14.21
CA SER A 25 -19.28 -18.64 -12.90
C SER A 25 -20.46 -17.68 -12.67
N GLY A 26 -20.65 -16.69 -13.55
CA GLY A 26 -21.64 -15.62 -13.39
C GLY A 26 -21.23 -14.57 -12.35
N GLU A 27 -19.98 -14.58 -11.88
CA GLU A 27 -19.45 -13.54 -10.98
C GLU A 27 -19.34 -12.19 -11.72
N PHE A 28 -19.14 -12.23 -13.03
CA PHE A 28 -19.05 -11.06 -13.92
C PHE A 28 -19.87 -11.29 -15.20
N ALA A 29 -20.41 -10.21 -15.75
CA ALA A 29 -21.21 -10.24 -16.98
C ALA A 29 -20.36 -10.45 -18.24
N ASP A 30 -19.15 -9.88 -18.27
CA ASP A 30 -18.22 -9.99 -19.39
C ASP A 30 -16.75 -9.84 -18.95
N GLU A 31 -15.83 -10.10 -19.87
CA GLU A 31 -14.39 -10.00 -19.62
C GLU A 31 -13.94 -8.57 -19.33
N SER A 32 -14.65 -7.56 -19.87
CA SER A 32 -14.32 -6.15 -19.65
C SER A 32 -14.61 -5.73 -18.21
N GLU A 33 -15.65 -6.30 -17.59
CA GLU A 33 -15.99 -6.07 -16.19
C GLU A 33 -14.95 -6.65 -15.25
N VAL A 34 -14.46 -7.87 -15.53
CA VAL A 34 -13.37 -8.50 -14.76
C VAL A 34 -12.12 -7.61 -14.78
N VAL A 35 -11.73 -7.14 -15.96
CA VAL A 35 -10.54 -6.27 -16.13
C VAL A 35 -10.76 -4.91 -15.45
N ALA A 36 -11.93 -4.31 -15.62
CA ALA A 36 -12.24 -3.01 -15.02
C ALA A 36 -12.25 -3.07 -13.49
N GLU A 37 -12.81 -4.12 -12.90
CA GLU A 37 -12.79 -4.32 -11.45
C GLU A 37 -11.37 -4.54 -10.94
N GLY A 38 -10.57 -5.35 -11.63
CA GLY A 38 -9.16 -5.53 -11.29
C GLY A 38 -8.36 -4.22 -11.32
N LEU A 39 -8.61 -3.37 -12.33
CA LEU A 39 -7.96 -2.06 -12.44
C LEU A 39 -8.40 -1.08 -11.34
N ARG A 40 -9.69 -1.11 -10.93
CA ARG A 40 -10.16 -0.30 -9.79
C ARG A 40 -9.48 -0.71 -8.50
N TYR A 41 -9.41 -2.02 -8.24
CA TYR A 41 -8.73 -2.54 -7.06
C TYR A 41 -7.26 -2.11 -6.99
N LEU A 42 -6.54 -2.16 -8.12
CA LEU A 42 -5.17 -1.66 -8.20
C LEU A 42 -5.10 -0.15 -7.94
N SER A 43 -6.01 0.63 -8.53
CA SER A 43 -6.07 2.08 -8.34
C SER A 43 -6.35 2.48 -6.89
N ASP A 44 -7.29 1.80 -6.23
CA ASP A 44 -7.67 2.10 -4.85
C ASP A 44 -6.53 1.78 -3.88
N ARG A 45 -5.83 0.67 -4.11
CA ARG A 45 -4.65 0.29 -3.34
C ARG A 45 -3.54 1.34 -3.45
N ASP A 46 -3.28 1.86 -4.65
CA ASP A 46 -2.25 2.88 -4.86
C ASP A 46 -2.67 4.24 -4.27
N ALA A 47 -3.95 4.58 -4.34
CA ALA A 47 -4.50 5.82 -3.82
C ALA A 47 -4.39 5.94 -2.30
N GLU A 48 -4.54 4.83 -1.56
CA GLU A 48 -4.39 4.81 -0.10
C GLU A 48 -2.94 5.16 0.30
N ILE A 49 -1.96 4.53 -0.35
CA ILE A 49 -0.54 4.78 -0.12
C ILE A 49 -0.20 6.24 -0.47
N GLU A 50 -0.66 6.72 -1.62
CA GLU A 50 -0.40 8.09 -2.04
C GLU A 50 -1.04 9.11 -1.09
N THR A 51 -2.26 8.85 -0.63
CA THR A 51 -2.95 9.70 0.34
C THR A 51 -2.17 9.77 1.65
N TRP A 52 -1.72 8.63 2.17
CA TRP A 52 -0.91 8.59 3.39
C TRP A 52 0.42 9.33 3.21
N LEU A 53 1.12 9.13 2.09
CA LEU A 53 2.36 9.85 1.79
C LEU A 53 2.16 11.38 1.77
N ARG A 54 1.11 11.85 1.11
CA ARG A 54 0.82 13.29 1.00
C ARG A 54 0.35 13.92 2.29
N SER A 55 -0.44 13.20 3.09
CA SER A 55 -1.06 13.75 4.31
C SER A 55 -0.18 13.63 5.55
N GLU A 56 0.60 12.55 5.69
CA GLU A 56 1.39 12.28 6.89
C GLU A 56 2.88 12.54 6.67
N VAL A 57 3.44 12.07 5.54
CA VAL A 57 4.90 12.09 5.33
C VAL A 57 5.39 13.46 4.85
N VAL A 58 4.74 14.04 3.84
CA VAL A 58 5.15 15.34 3.28
C VAL A 58 5.18 16.46 4.34
N PRO A 59 4.14 16.65 5.19
CA PRO A 59 4.18 17.71 6.19
C PRO A 59 5.30 17.54 7.22
N VAL A 60 5.64 16.30 7.59
CA VAL A 60 6.75 16.00 8.51
C VAL A 60 8.09 16.41 7.89
N ILE A 61 8.28 16.16 6.60
CA ILE A 61 9.49 16.57 5.87
C ILE A 61 9.53 18.10 5.72
N GLU A 62 8.43 18.74 5.33
CA GLU A 62 8.37 20.19 5.13
C GLU A 62 8.63 20.97 6.43
N THR A 63 8.19 20.44 7.56
CA THR A 63 8.41 21.04 8.89
C THR A 63 9.72 20.59 9.54
N HIS A 64 10.49 19.72 8.89
CA HIS A 64 11.73 19.21 9.43
C HIS A 64 12.80 20.30 9.48
N ASP A 65 13.44 20.43 10.64
CA ASP A 65 14.58 21.32 10.86
C ASP A 65 15.87 20.49 10.76
N PRO A 66 16.68 20.65 9.68
CA PRO A 66 17.89 19.85 9.48
C PRO A 66 18.94 20.04 10.56
N SER A 67 18.90 21.15 11.32
CA SER A 67 19.83 21.41 12.42
C SER A 67 19.63 20.46 13.61
N LYS A 68 18.47 19.79 13.69
CA LYS A 68 18.14 18.80 14.73
C LYS A 68 18.56 17.37 14.36
N ALA A 69 19.21 17.18 13.21
CA ALA A 69 19.74 15.88 12.83
C ALA A 69 20.80 15.41 13.84
N ILE A 70 20.76 14.13 14.20
CA ILE A 70 21.75 13.50 15.06
C ILE A 70 22.48 12.37 14.32
N PRO A 71 23.74 12.07 14.66
CA PRO A 71 24.47 10.95 14.07
C PRO A 71 23.75 9.62 14.27
N ILE A 72 23.86 8.71 13.30
CA ILE A 72 23.14 7.42 13.34
C ILE A 72 23.50 6.57 14.57
N ASP A 73 24.73 6.67 15.08
CA ASP A 73 25.16 5.96 16.28
C ASP A 73 24.44 6.49 17.55
N GLU A 74 24.13 7.79 17.60
CA GLU A 74 23.32 8.40 18.66
C GLU A 74 21.88 7.88 18.60
N VAL A 75 21.30 7.79 17.40
CA VAL A 75 19.95 7.24 17.19
C VAL A 75 19.85 5.82 17.74
N ARG A 76 20.79 4.95 17.35
CA ARG A 76 20.85 3.56 17.81
C ARG A 76 20.93 3.47 19.33
N ARG A 77 21.81 4.27 19.94
CA ARG A 77 21.97 4.30 21.40
C ARG A 77 20.68 4.69 22.11
N ARG A 78 19.97 5.71 21.62
CA ARG A 78 18.69 6.19 22.19
C ARG A 78 17.59 5.15 22.08
N ILE A 79 17.50 4.45 20.94
CA ILE A 79 16.50 3.38 20.73
C ILE A 79 16.78 2.21 21.68
N SER A 80 18.02 1.72 21.75
CA SER A 80 18.40 0.64 22.67
C SER A 80 18.09 0.99 24.12
N ALA A 81 18.49 2.18 24.57
CA ALA A 81 18.19 2.64 25.93
C ALA A 81 16.68 2.70 26.23
N HIS A 82 15.86 3.11 25.25
CA HIS A 82 14.41 3.11 25.40
C HIS A 82 13.83 1.69 25.49
N MET A 83 14.32 0.76 24.68
CA MET A 83 13.89 -0.65 24.74
C MET A 83 14.27 -1.31 26.07
N ASP A 84 15.47 -1.08 26.59
CA ASP A 84 15.93 -1.61 27.88
C ASP A 84 15.05 -1.11 29.04
N VAL A 85 14.60 0.14 28.99
CA VAL A 85 13.67 0.71 29.99
C VAL A 85 12.31 0.02 29.92
N ARG A 86 11.77 -0.20 28.71
CA ARG A 86 10.48 -0.88 28.53
C ARG A 86 10.54 -2.34 28.98
N GLU A 87 11.64 -3.03 28.69
CA GLU A 87 11.83 -4.41 29.12
C GLU A 87 11.91 -4.54 30.64
N LYS A 88 12.61 -3.62 31.31
CA LYS A 88 12.63 -3.55 32.78
C LYS A 88 11.24 -3.30 33.34
N GLN A 89 10.50 -2.33 32.80
CA GLN A 89 9.13 -2.02 33.26
C GLN A 89 8.17 -3.21 33.09
N ALA A 90 8.31 -3.99 32.02
CA ALA A 90 7.55 -5.21 31.81
C ALA A 90 7.88 -6.29 32.86
N ARG A 91 9.17 -6.48 33.18
CA ARG A 91 9.63 -7.45 34.20
C ARG A 91 9.27 -7.08 35.64
N PHE A 92 9.04 -5.79 35.94
CA PHE A 92 8.63 -5.33 37.27
C PHE A 92 7.10 -5.23 37.45
N SER A 93 6.31 -5.57 36.41
CA SER A 93 4.84 -5.64 36.46
C SER A 93 4.30 -7.08 36.60
N GLU A 94 5.18 -8.09 36.69
CA GLU A 94 4.88 -9.48 37.10
C GLU A 94 5.26 -9.69 38.58
#